data_AF-A0A6G0UAA4-F1
#
_entry.id   AF-A0A6G0UAA4-F1
#
_cell.length_a   1.000
_cell.length_b   1.000
_cell.length_c   1.000
_cell.angle_alpha   90.00
_cell.angle_beta   90.00
_cell.angle_gamma   90.00
#
_symmetry.space_group_name_H-M   'P 1'
#
loop_
_entity.id
_entity.type
_entity.pdbx_description
1 polymer ?
#
loop_
_entity_poly.entity_id
_entity_poly.type
_entity_poly.pdbx_seq_one_letter_code
_entity_poly.pdbx_strand_id
1 'polypeptide(L)'
;MALSQLQSSSANNIVDPEFEKKHELIMNTKNSNYKMLSLVQKLIHQMNECADAERDLSHFLGKKGHRPKLQKTLDVVGRVMEITASERNDQLTALGALKEDCDDLAEGGILDFCQDAEQAETARVAYAESLAYMKKTTEN
;
A
#
# COMPACT_ATOMS: atom_id res chain seq x y z
N MET A 1 -6.72 -6.57 41.87
CA MET A 1 -7.02 -5.15 42.14
C MET A 1 -5.75 -4.43 42.59
N ALA A 2 -4.82 -4.14 41.67
CA ALA A 2 -3.61 -3.36 41.97
C ALA A 2 -3.06 -2.62 40.73
N LEU A 3 -3.91 -2.38 39.72
CA LEU A 3 -3.56 -1.65 38.49
C LEU A 3 -3.91 -0.15 38.56
N SER A 4 -4.45 0.31 39.69
CA SER A 4 -4.99 1.67 39.87
C SER A 4 -4.07 2.62 40.63
N GLN A 5 -2.81 2.25 40.91
CA GLN A 5 -1.88 3.09 41.69
C GLN A 5 -0.57 3.49 40.98
N LEU A 6 -0.41 3.19 39.69
CA LEU A 6 0.71 3.72 38.89
C LEU A 6 0.37 5.00 38.13
N GLN A 7 -0.73 5.67 38.50
CA GLN A 7 -1.03 7.03 38.12
C GLN A 7 -0.77 7.97 39.31
N SER A 8 0.49 8.32 39.54
CA SER A 8 0.93 9.63 40.06
C SER A 8 2.36 9.56 40.58
N SER A 9 3.32 10.02 39.77
CA SER A 9 4.23 11.12 40.15
C SER A 9 5.43 11.16 39.20
N SER A 10 5.50 12.27 38.46
CA SER A 10 6.73 12.97 38.08
C SER A 10 7.82 12.23 37.29
N ALA A 11 7.44 11.39 36.33
CA ALA A 11 8.18 11.39 35.07
C ALA A 11 7.58 12.52 34.23
N ASN A 12 8.24 13.69 34.20
CA ASN A 12 8.01 14.61 33.09
C ASN A 12 8.21 13.78 31.84
N ASN A 13 7.12 13.52 31.12
CA ASN A 13 7.11 12.95 29.79
C ASN A 13 8.14 13.73 28.99
N ILE A 14 9.35 13.18 28.81
CA ILE A 14 10.30 13.67 27.81
C ILE A 14 9.75 13.16 26.47
N VAL A 15 8.51 13.54 26.15
CA VAL A 15 7.93 13.36 24.84
C VAL A 15 8.79 14.23 23.94
N ASP A 16 9.53 13.59 23.05
CA ASP A 16 10.18 14.29 21.95
C ASP A 16 9.10 14.46 20.86
N PRO A 17 8.49 15.66 20.73
CA PRO A 17 7.42 15.87 19.77
C PRO A 17 7.90 15.74 18.33
N GLU A 18 9.20 15.90 18.07
CA GLU A 18 9.78 15.68 16.76
C GLU A 18 9.85 14.18 16.43
N PHE A 19 10.22 13.36 17.42
CA PHE A 19 10.20 11.90 17.29
C PHE A 19 8.78 11.37 17.06
N GLU A 20 7.79 11.79 17.86
CA GLU A 20 6.40 11.35 17.70
C GLU A 20 5.85 11.68 16.31
N LYS A 21 6.11 12.90 15.82
CA LYS A 21 5.67 13.33 14.50
C LYS A 21 6.32 12.51 13.38
N LYS A 22 7.60 12.18 13.50
CA LYS A 22 8.32 11.33 12.53
C LYS A 22 7.80 9.89 12.55
N HIS A 23 7.58 9.34 13.75
CA HIS A 23 7.01 8.01 13.92
C HIS A 23 5.59 7.92 13.32
N GLU A 24 4.74 8.91 13.60
CA GLU A 24 3.40 9.00 13.01
C GLU A 24 3.46 9.07 11.48
N LEU A 25 4.38 9.86 10.92
CA LEU A 25 4.58 9.95 9.47
C LEU A 25 4.98 8.60 8.85
N ILE A 26 5.87 7.85 9.50
CA ILE A 26 6.30 6.51 9.04
C ILE A 26 5.10 5.56 9.04
N MET A 27 4.33 5.51 10.12
CA MET A 27 3.14 4.65 10.22
C MET A 27 2.07 5.03 9.19
N ASN A 28 1.87 6.32 8.94
CA ASN A 28 0.95 6.80 7.91
C ASN A 28 1.42 6.44 6.50
N THR A 29 2.73 6.49 6.25
CA THR A 29 3.35 6.09 4.97
C THR A 29 3.16 4.60 4.72
N LYS A 30 3.41 3.77 5.74
CA LYS A 30 3.14 2.32 5.72
C LYS A 30 1.69 2.00 5.35
N ASN A 31 0.75 2.62 6.06
CA ASN A 31 -0.67 2.39 5.82
C ASN A 31 -1.11 2.85 4.43
N SER A 32 -0.56 3.96 3.95
CA SER A 32 -0.83 4.47 2.61
C SER A 32 -0.28 3.55 1.53
N ASN A 33 0.91 2.99 1.72
CA ASN A 33 1.52 2.05 0.78
C ASN A 33 0.71 0.75 0.66
N TYR A 34 0.28 0.15 1.77
CA TYR A 34 -0.60 -1.04 1.73
C TYR A 34 -1.95 -0.77 1.07
N LYS A 35 -2.53 0.42 1.28
CA LYS A 35 -3.75 0.83 0.57
C LYS A 35 -3.51 0.95 -0.93
N MET A 36 -2.39 1.55 -1.33
CA MET A 36 -2.00 1.68 -2.73
C MET A 36 -1.82 0.31 -3.39
N LEU A 37 -1.10 -0.60 -2.73
CA LEU A 37 -0.92 -1.96 -3.19
C LEU A 37 -2.26 -2.68 -3.41
N SER A 38 -3.17 -2.59 -2.45
CA SER A 38 -4.52 -3.19 -2.59
C SER A 38 -5.30 -2.61 -3.77
N LEU A 39 -5.19 -1.29 -4.02
CA LEU A 39 -5.83 -0.64 -5.16
C LEU A 39 -5.21 -1.07 -6.49
N VAL A 40 -3.88 -1.18 -6.57
CA VAL A 40 -3.18 -1.65 -7.77
C VAL A 40 -3.58 -3.08 -8.09
N GLN A 41 -3.61 -3.98 -7.09
CA GLN A 41 -4.07 -5.36 -7.27
C GLN A 41 -5.51 -5.44 -7.80
N LYS A 42 -6.42 -4.63 -7.25
CA LYS A 42 -7.81 -4.55 -7.73
C LYS A 42 -7.89 -4.04 -9.17
N LEU A 43 -7.11 -3.01 -9.50
CA LEU A 43 -7.09 -2.45 -10.84
C LEU A 43 -6.54 -3.45 -11.86
N ILE A 44 -5.46 -4.16 -11.53
CA ILE A 44 -4.92 -5.26 -12.34
C ILE A 44 -6.00 -6.31 -12.61
N HIS A 45 -6.72 -6.74 -11.56
CA HIS A 45 -7.79 -7.72 -11.73
C HIS A 45 -8.89 -7.23 -12.67
N GLN A 46 -9.41 -6.02 -12.46
CA GLN A 46 -10.45 -5.43 -13.30
C GLN A 46 -10.00 -5.24 -14.76
N MET A 47 -8.74 -4.85 -14.97
CA MET A 47 -8.21 -4.65 -16.30
C MET A 47 -8.02 -5.96 -17.06
N ASN A 48 -7.65 -7.04 -16.37
CA ASN A 48 -7.63 -8.38 -16.97
C ASN A 48 -9.04 -8.79 -17.41
N GLU A 49 -10.04 -8.65 -16.53
CA GLU A 49 -11.44 -8.97 -16.88
C GLU A 49 -11.94 -8.17 -18.08
N CYS A 50 -11.62 -6.87 -18.15
CA CYS A 50 -11.98 -6.04 -19.31
C CYS A 50 -11.26 -6.48 -20.59
N ALA A 51 -9.96 -6.78 -20.52
CA ALA A 51 -9.19 -7.21 -21.68
C ALA A 51 -9.72 -8.54 -22.24
N ASP A 52 -10.09 -9.49 -21.36
CA ASP A 52 -10.67 -10.76 -21.77
C ASP A 52 -12.05 -10.57 -22.40
N ALA A 53 -12.91 -9.72 -21.81
CA ALA A 53 -14.21 -9.40 -22.39
C ALA A 53 -14.10 -8.73 -23.78
N GLU A 54 -13.11 -7.86 -23.98
CA GLU A 54 -12.85 -7.22 -25.27
C GLU A 54 -12.34 -8.20 -26.32
N ARG A 55 -11.45 -9.15 -25.94
CA ARG A 55 -11.03 -10.23 -26.83
C ARG A 55 -12.20 -11.12 -27.24
N ASP A 56 -13.03 -11.53 -26.27
CA ASP A 56 -14.22 -12.34 -26.53
C ASP A 56 -15.21 -11.62 -27.46
N LEU A 57 -15.43 -10.32 -27.23
CA LEU A 57 -16.28 -9.49 -28.06
C LEU A 57 -15.70 -9.33 -29.47
N SER A 58 -14.39 -9.10 -29.61
CA SER A 58 -13.71 -9.07 -30.90
C SER A 58 -13.92 -10.38 -31.67
N HIS A 59 -13.68 -11.52 -31.03
CA HIS A 59 -13.89 -12.83 -31.61
C HIS A 59 -15.34 -13.08 -32.02
N PHE A 60 -16.31 -12.62 -31.22
CA PHE A 60 -17.72 -12.75 -31.56
C PHE A 60 -18.09 -11.91 -32.78
N LEU A 61 -17.60 -10.67 -32.85
CA LEU A 61 -17.90 -9.74 -33.93
C LEU A 61 -17.20 -10.11 -35.26
N GLY A 62 -16.02 -10.74 -35.18
CA GLY A 62 -15.29 -11.26 -36.33
C GLY A 62 -15.87 -12.54 -36.95
N LYS A 63 -16.84 -13.19 -36.29
CA LYS A 63 -17.54 -14.35 -36.88
C LYS A 63 -18.45 -13.89 -38.02
N LYS A 64 -18.31 -14.53 -39.18
CA LYS A 64 -19.09 -14.20 -40.39
C LYS A 64 -20.58 -14.47 -40.16
N GLY A 65 -21.38 -13.41 -40.15
CA GLY A 65 -22.84 -13.44 -40.11
C GLY A 65 -23.47 -13.40 -41.51
N HIS A 66 -24.76 -13.74 -41.60
CA HIS A 66 -25.52 -13.80 -42.86
C HIS A 66 -25.87 -12.42 -43.48
N ARG A 67 -25.34 -11.30 -42.95
CA ARG A 67 -25.64 -9.93 -43.41
C ARG A 67 -24.36 -9.18 -43.80
N PRO A 68 -23.95 -9.20 -45.08
CA PRO A 68 -22.67 -8.64 -45.54
C PRO A 68 -22.48 -7.13 -45.27
N LYS A 69 -23.57 -6.35 -45.34
CA LYS A 69 -23.52 -4.91 -45.06
C LYS A 69 -23.28 -4.60 -43.58
N LEU A 70 -23.83 -5.43 -42.68
CA LEU A 70 -23.61 -5.31 -41.24
C LEU A 70 -22.24 -5.87 -40.84
N GLN A 71 -21.75 -6.89 -41.56
CA GLN A 71 -20.46 -7.53 -41.30
C GLN A 71 -19.30 -6.53 -41.32
N LYS A 72 -19.23 -5.63 -42.31
CA LYS A 72 -18.16 -4.61 -42.37
C LYS A 72 -18.10 -3.74 -41.11
N THR A 73 -19.26 -3.37 -40.56
CA THR A 73 -19.33 -2.58 -39.33
C THR A 73 -18.90 -3.40 -38.12
N LEU A 74 -19.37 -4.65 -38.01
CA LEU A 74 -18.97 -5.56 -36.92
C LEU A 74 -17.46 -5.84 -36.96
N ASP A 75 -16.87 -6.01 -38.15
CA ASP A 75 -15.43 -6.21 -38.32
C ASP A 75 -14.62 -4.99 -37.84
N VAL A 76 -15.12 -3.77 -38.08
CA VAL A 76 -14.48 -2.54 -37.57
C VAL A 76 -14.53 -2.50 -36.05
N VAL A 77 -15.69 -2.79 -35.46
CA VAL A 77 -15.84 -2.80 -33.99
C VAL A 77 -14.97 -3.90 -33.38
N GLY A 78 -14.90 -5.09 -33.98
CA GLY A 78 -14.04 -6.17 -33.51
C GLY A 78 -12.56 -5.77 -33.49
N ARG A 79 -12.07 -5.11 -34.55
CA ARG A 79 -10.69 -4.58 -34.57
C ARG A 79 -10.44 -3.54 -33.49
N VAL A 80 -11.40 -2.66 -33.20
CA VAL A 80 -11.28 -1.70 -32.10
C VAL A 80 -11.13 -2.43 -30.77
N MET A 81 -11.94 -3.47 -30.53
CA MET A 81 -11.86 -4.27 -29.30
C MET A 81 -10.52 -5.03 -29.17
N GLU A 82 -9.94 -5.49 -30.28
CA GLU A 82 -8.62 -6.10 -30.29
C GLU A 82 -7.51 -5.09 -29.93
N ILE A 83 -7.59 -3.87 -30.48
CA ILE A 83 -6.65 -2.78 -30.16
C ILE A 83 -6.77 -2.39 -28.68
N THR A 84 -7.98 -2.18 -28.15
CA THR A 84 -8.15 -1.80 -26.75
C THR A 84 -7.69 -2.91 -25.80
N ALA A 85 -7.92 -4.18 -26.15
CA ALA A 85 -7.42 -5.29 -25.35
C ALA A 85 -5.88 -5.34 -25.33
N SER A 86 -5.23 -5.00 -26.46
CA SER A 86 -3.78 -4.87 -26.53
C SER A 86 -3.27 -3.72 -25.65
N GLU A 87 -3.88 -2.53 -25.74
CA GLU A 87 -3.51 -1.37 -24.93
C GLU A 87 -3.66 -1.63 -23.43
N ARG A 88 -4.72 -2.34 -23.02
CA ARG A 88 -4.91 -2.77 -21.63
C ARG A 88 -3.80 -3.71 -21.16
N ASN A 89 -3.32 -4.59 -22.05
CA ASN A 89 -2.23 -5.52 -21.72
C ASN A 89 -0.90 -4.78 -21.48
N ASP A 90 -0.63 -3.71 -22.25
CA ASP A 90 0.53 -2.85 -22.02
C ASP A 90 0.42 -2.12 -20.67
N GLN A 91 -0.78 -1.59 -20.36
CA GLN A 91 -1.04 -0.96 -19.07
C GLN A 91 -0.93 -1.95 -17.89
N LEU A 92 -1.37 -3.20 -18.07
CA LEU A 92 -1.22 -4.26 -17.08
C LEU A 92 0.25 -4.56 -16.75
N THR A 93 1.12 -4.50 -17.75
CA THR A 93 2.57 -4.67 -17.55
C THR A 93 3.14 -3.54 -16.70
N ALA A 94 2.77 -2.29 -17.00
CA ALA A 94 3.18 -1.13 -16.19
C ALA A 94 2.64 -1.19 -14.75
N LEU A 95 1.39 -1.62 -14.56
CA LEU A 95 0.80 -1.82 -13.24
C LEU A 95 1.46 -2.98 -12.48
N GLY A 96 1.90 -4.02 -13.17
CA GLY A 96 2.68 -5.12 -12.60
C GLY A 96 3.99 -4.63 -11.99
N ALA A 97 4.74 -3.81 -12.73
CA ALA A 97 5.96 -3.19 -12.21
C ALA A 97 5.67 -2.27 -11.02
N LEU A 98 4.63 -1.42 -11.10
CA LEU A 98 4.24 -0.57 -9.98
C LEU A 98 3.86 -1.38 -8.73
N LYS A 99 3.18 -2.53 -8.90
CA LYS A 99 2.86 -3.44 -7.80
C LYS A 99 4.13 -3.95 -7.13
N GLU A 100 5.11 -4.40 -7.92
CA GLU A 100 6.41 -4.87 -7.42
C GLU A 100 7.13 -3.76 -6.65
N ASP A 101 7.20 -2.55 -7.20
CA ASP A 101 7.80 -1.40 -6.51
C ASP A 101 7.12 -1.09 -5.16
N CYS A 102 5.78 -1.21 -5.10
CA CYS A 102 5.02 -1.02 -3.86
C CYS A 102 5.30 -2.12 -2.84
N ASP A 103 5.39 -3.38 -3.29
CA ASP A 103 5.70 -4.55 -2.48
C ASP A 103 7.11 -4.40 -1.88
N ASP A 104 8.12 -4.09 -2.71
CA ASP A 104 9.50 -3.89 -2.28
C ASP A 104 9.62 -2.74 -1.27
N LEU A 105 8.91 -1.64 -1.50
CA LEU A 105 8.86 -0.51 -0.56
C LEU A 105 8.19 -0.91 0.77
N ALA A 106 7.16 -1.77 0.73
CA ALA A 106 6.48 -2.24 1.93
C ALA A 106 7.34 -3.20 2.76
N GLU A 107 7.95 -4.18 2.10
CA GLU A 107 8.66 -5.30 2.74
C GLU A 107 10.07 -4.93 3.17
N GLY A 108 10.80 -4.13 2.38
CA GLY A 108 12.12 -3.65 2.75
C GLY A 108 12.05 -2.32 3.48
N GLY A 109 11.93 -1.23 2.70
CA GLY A 109 12.17 0.12 3.21
C GLY A 109 11.31 0.50 4.41
N ILE A 110 9.99 0.39 4.29
CA ILE A 110 9.07 0.81 5.36
C ILE A 110 9.17 -0.10 6.58
N LEU A 111 9.30 -1.41 6.38
CA LEU A 111 9.38 -2.38 7.48
C LEU A 111 10.65 -2.14 8.32
N ASP A 112 11.80 -1.97 7.66
CA ASP A 112 13.08 -1.71 8.30
C ASP A 112 13.02 -0.40 9.12
N PHE A 113 12.47 0.67 8.54
CA PHE A 113 12.28 1.93 9.26
C PHE A 113 11.33 1.81 10.46
N CYS A 114 10.26 1.03 10.35
CA CYS A 114 9.36 0.78 11.47
C CYS A 114 10.08 0.04 12.61
N GLN A 115 10.88 -0.98 12.30
CA GLN A 115 11.63 -1.74 13.30
C GLN A 115 12.64 -0.85 14.02
N ASP A 116 13.40 -0.04 13.28
CA ASP A 116 14.35 0.91 13.87
C ASP A 116 13.66 1.95 14.76
N ALA A 117 12.51 2.45 14.33
CA ALA A 117 11.73 3.42 15.10
C ALA A 117 11.17 2.80 16.40
N GLU A 118 10.69 1.55 16.36
CA GLU A 118 10.23 0.81 17.54
C GLU A 118 11.38 0.54 18.53
N GLN A 119 12.56 0.19 18.03
CA GLN A 119 13.77 0.01 18.85
C GLN A 119 14.21 1.32 19.50
N ALA A 120 14.21 2.42 18.73
CA ALA A 120 14.55 3.75 19.24
C ALA A 120 13.58 4.20 20.35
N GLU A 121 12.27 3.97 20.16
CA GLU A 121 11.27 4.29 21.19
C GLU A 121 11.47 3.44 22.44
N THR A 122 11.74 2.15 22.29
CA THR A 122 12.02 1.24 23.41
C THR A 122 13.24 1.72 24.21
N ALA A 123 14.32 2.11 23.53
CA ALA A 123 15.53 2.63 24.16
C ALA A 123 15.27 3.96 24.87
N ARG A 124 14.47 4.85 24.28
CA ARG A 124 14.10 6.14 24.87
C ARG A 124 13.32 5.95 26.17
N VAL A 125 12.33 5.05 26.19
CA VAL A 125 11.55 4.72 27.39
C VAL A 125 12.46 4.15 28.48
N ALA A 126 13.31 3.17 28.16
CA ALA A 126 14.24 2.58 29.12
C ALA A 126 15.23 3.61 29.71
N TYR A 127 15.73 4.53 28.89
CA TYR A 127 16.59 5.63 29.34
C TYR A 127 15.85 6.58 30.28
N ALA A 128 14.62 6.97 29.94
CA ALA A 128 13.79 7.85 30.77
C ALA A 128 13.51 7.22 32.15
N GLU A 129 13.22 5.91 32.19
CA GLU A 129 13.02 5.15 33.43
C GLU A 129 14.30 5.10 34.27
N SER A 130 15.45 4.83 33.66
CA SER A 130 16.75 4.81 34.34
C SER A 130 17.11 6.18 34.93
N LEU A 131 16.88 7.26 34.18
CA LEU A 131 17.10 8.63 34.64
C LEU A 131 16.20 8.99 35.83
N ALA A 132 14.92 8.60 35.77
CA ALA A 132 13.98 8.81 36.86
C ALA A 132 14.38 8.05 38.13
N TYR A 133 14.88 6.81 37.99
CA TYR A 133 15.41 6.02 39.09
C TYR A 133 16.63 6.69 39.73
N MET A 134 17.62 7.10 38.93
CA MET A 134 18.82 7.78 39.44
C MET A 134 18.48 9.03 40.25
N LYS A 135 17.59 9.89 39.72
CA LYS A 135 17.14 11.11 40.44
C LYS A 135 16.56 10.78 41.81
N LYS A 136 15.67 9.77 41.89
CA LYS A 136 15.08 9.31 43.16
C LYS A 136 16.11 8.79 44.15
N THR A 137 17.19 8.17 43.68
CA THR A 137 18.24 7.62 44.56
C THR A 137 19.28 8.65 45.01
N THR A 138 19.46 9.76 44.28
CA THR A 138 20.38 10.85 44.64
C THR A 138 19.77 11.90 45.59
N GLU A 139 18.45 11.89 45.77
CA GLU A 139 17.73 12.81 46.67
C GLU A 139 17.48 12.23 48.09
N ASN A 140 17.99 11.02 48.37
CA ASN A 140 18.03 10.38 49.70
C ASN A 140 19.45 10.41 50.28
#